data_AF-A0A8H5K440-F1
#
_entry.id   AF-A0A8H5K440-F1
#
_cell.length_a   1.000
_cell.length_b   1.000
_cell.length_c   1.000
_cell.angle_alpha   90.00
_cell.angle_beta   90.00
_cell.angle_gamma   90.00
#
_symmetry.space_group_name_H-M   'P 1'
#
loop_
_entity.id
_entity.type
_entity.pdbx_description
1 polymer ?
#
loop_
_entity_poly.entity_id
_entity_poly.type
_entity_poly.pdbx_seq_one_letter_code
_entity_poly.pdbx_strand_id
1 'polypeptide(L)'
;MVSIWPTVDKTAENYQYMLEHGYLIRTDRGVRIGLDFQGQTVHIDTTNPDARKYIWDTVNKNYYSKGIKTFWLDEAEPEYAAYDFDNYRYWLGSNGTIGNIYPVNYAQAFYEGQEAAGQKNIVNLLRCAWAGSQKYGALVWSGDIASSWSSFHNQLCAGLNMGLSGIPWWTTDIGGFHGGDPNDEGFRELFVRWFQWGAFCPVMRLHGDREPQQPQQGTTGGATCRSGSPNEVWSYGPQVYDICVKYIKIREDLRPYTRKLMKEAHEKGTPVMRPLFYEFPDDKKSWDISTQYLYGDKYLVCPVLKPGQTKTEVYLPKISNGDKWSSFNGDESYESGTTVTVECPLTQMPVFVRGA
;
A
#
# COMPACT_ATOMS: atom_id res chain seq x y z
N MET A 1 -4.36 9.00 11.50
CA MET A 1 -3.82 9.34 10.17
C MET A 1 -4.81 10.26 9.49
N VAL A 2 -4.33 11.26 8.75
CA VAL A 2 -5.18 12.17 7.94
C VAL A 2 -4.66 12.21 6.51
N SER A 3 -5.56 12.36 5.54
CA SER A 3 -5.19 12.54 4.12
C SER A 3 -4.61 13.93 3.89
N ILE A 4 -3.54 13.97 3.09
CA ILE A 4 -2.86 15.15 2.59
C ILE A 4 -2.81 14.99 1.07
N TRP A 5 -3.47 15.91 0.38
CA TRP A 5 -3.33 16.07 -1.06
C TRP A 5 -2.30 17.17 -1.36
N PRO A 6 -1.42 17.01 -2.37
CA PRO A 6 -0.47 18.01 -2.79
C PRO A 6 -1.11 19.13 -3.64
N THR A 7 -2.41 19.05 -3.89
CA THR A 7 -3.16 20.00 -4.71
C THR A 7 -3.46 21.30 -3.96
N VAL A 8 -3.38 22.41 -4.67
CA VAL A 8 -3.74 23.74 -4.19
C VAL A 8 -4.76 24.34 -5.14
N ASP A 9 -6.00 24.47 -4.68
CA ASP A 9 -7.07 25.10 -5.46
C ASP A 9 -6.80 26.60 -5.64
N LYS A 10 -7.10 27.13 -6.83
CA LYS A 10 -6.90 28.55 -7.16
C LYS A 10 -7.64 29.53 -6.26
N THR A 11 -8.72 29.08 -5.62
CA THR A 11 -9.54 29.87 -4.69
C THR A 11 -9.06 29.77 -3.24
N ALA A 12 -8.11 28.88 -2.94
CA ALA A 12 -7.60 28.69 -1.60
C ALA A 12 -6.75 29.89 -1.13
N GLU A 13 -6.80 30.21 0.17
CA GLU A 13 -6.01 31.29 0.77
C GLU A 13 -4.50 31.15 0.55
N ASN A 14 -4.00 29.91 0.45
CA ASN A 14 -2.58 29.63 0.26
C ASN A 14 -2.13 29.83 -1.20
N TYR A 15 -3.05 29.81 -2.17
CA TYR A 15 -2.69 29.76 -3.59
C TYR A 15 -1.87 30.97 -4.03
N GLN A 16 -2.33 32.18 -3.73
CA GLN A 16 -1.66 33.40 -4.17
C GLN A 16 -0.25 33.51 -3.58
N TYR A 17 -0.10 33.20 -2.29
CA TYR A 17 1.21 33.18 -1.63
C TYR A 17 2.15 32.16 -2.28
N MET A 18 1.70 30.92 -2.47
CA MET A 18 2.51 29.86 -3.07
C MET A 18 2.85 30.16 -4.54
N LEU A 19 1.95 30.84 -5.26
CA LEU A 19 2.17 31.28 -6.63
C LEU A 19 3.29 32.33 -6.71
N GLU A 20 3.23 33.36 -5.86
CA GLU A 20 4.21 34.46 -5.80
C GLU A 20 5.61 33.96 -5.39
N HIS A 21 5.68 32.96 -4.52
CA HIS A 21 6.96 32.40 -4.04
C HIS A 21 7.49 31.25 -4.92
N GLY A 22 6.77 30.88 -6.00
CA GLY A 22 7.21 29.81 -6.89
C GLY A 22 7.17 28.41 -6.27
N TYR A 23 6.22 28.16 -5.35
CA TYR A 23 6.05 26.88 -4.66
C TYR A 23 5.14 25.90 -5.39
N LEU A 24 4.50 26.31 -6.49
CA LEU A 24 3.61 25.46 -7.28
C LEU A 24 4.30 24.97 -8.55
N ILE A 25 3.93 23.78 -9.02
CA ILE A 25 4.34 23.26 -10.34
C ILE A 25 3.86 24.20 -11.45
N ARG A 26 4.63 24.30 -12.53
CA ARG A 26 4.32 25.13 -13.70
C ARG A 26 3.87 24.28 -14.88
N THR A 27 3.06 24.88 -15.75
CA THR A 27 2.74 24.36 -17.07
C THR A 27 3.47 25.19 -18.12
N ASP A 28 4.18 24.54 -19.04
CA ASP A 28 4.90 25.23 -20.12
C ASP A 28 3.94 25.78 -21.19
N ARG A 29 2.76 25.17 -21.35
CA ARG A 29 1.70 25.59 -22.27
C ARG A 29 0.31 25.46 -21.61
N GLY A 30 -0.63 26.27 -22.09
CA GLY A 30 -2.03 26.23 -21.65
C GLY A 30 -2.29 26.91 -20.30
N VAL A 31 -3.47 26.64 -19.72
CA VAL A 31 -3.84 27.17 -18.41
C VAL A 31 -3.13 26.36 -17.33
N ARG A 32 -2.57 27.05 -16.33
CA ARG A 32 -1.91 26.41 -15.18
C ARG A 32 -2.92 25.70 -14.30
N ILE A 33 -3.23 24.45 -14.64
CA ILE A 33 -4.08 23.50 -13.92
C ILE A 33 -3.38 22.14 -14.01
N GLY A 34 -3.18 21.48 -12.88
CA GLY A 34 -2.61 20.13 -12.79
C GLY A 34 -3.70 19.06 -12.72
N LEU A 35 -4.73 19.28 -11.91
CA LEU A 35 -5.85 18.37 -11.69
C LEU A 35 -7.15 19.18 -11.51
N ASP A 36 -8.25 18.71 -12.11
CA ASP A 36 -9.57 19.36 -12.08
C ASP A 36 -10.61 18.61 -11.21
N PHE A 37 -10.14 17.73 -10.32
CA PHE A 37 -10.97 17.00 -9.37
C PHE A 37 -11.41 17.90 -8.21
N GLN A 38 -12.73 18.14 -8.09
CA GLN A 38 -13.37 18.99 -7.07
C GLN A 38 -12.91 20.46 -7.06
N GLY A 39 -12.23 20.92 -8.11
CA GLY A 39 -11.72 22.29 -8.20
C GLY A 39 -10.59 22.43 -9.21
N GLN A 40 -10.21 23.66 -9.54
CA GLN A 40 -9.07 23.91 -10.43
C GLN A 40 -7.80 23.99 -9.60
N THR A 41 -7.05 22.90 -9.54
CA THR A 41 -5.90 22.79 -8.65
C THR A 41 -4.56 22.74 -9.39
N VAL A 42 -3.50 23.14 -8.68
CA VAL A 42 -2.11 22.96 -9.11
C VAL A 42 -1.35 22.28 -7.98
N HIS A 43 -0.52 21.29 -8.31
CA HIS A 43 0.31 20.61 -7.34
C HIS A 43 1.39 21.53 -6.77
N ILE A 44 1.66 21.40 -5.47
CA ILE A 44 2.87 21.95 -4.86
C ILE A 44 4.11 21.33 -5.50
N ASP A 45 5.16 22.11 -5.70
CA ASP A 45 6.43 21.65 -6.25
C ASP A 45 7.33 21.12 -5.15
N THR A 46 7.24 19.83 -4.86
CA THR A 46 8.04 19.20 -3.80
C THR A 46 9.54 19.20 -4.12
N THR A 47 9.96 19.46 -5.36
CA THR A 47 11.39 19.56 -5.69
C THR A 47 12.00 20.87 -5.16
N ASN A 48 11.17 21.90 -4.93
CA ASN A 48 11.56 23.14 -4.28
C ASN A 48 11.67 22.95 -2.75
N PRO A 49 12.86 23.15 -2.12
CA PRO A 49 13.03 22.99 -0.68
C PRO A 49 12.14 23.94 0.15
N ASP A 50 11.90 25.16 -0.32
CA ASP A 50 11.06 26.13 0.39
C ASP A 50 9.58 25.74 0.35
N ALA A 51 9.14 25.14 -0.77
CA ALA A 51 7.79 24.59 -0.88
C ALA A 51 7.60 23.38 0.06
N ARG A 52 8.59 22.48 0.17
CA ARG A 52 8.56 21.37 1.14
C ARG A 52 8.41 21.88 2.57
N LYS A 53 9.18 22.91 2.93
CA LYS A 53 9.07 23.55 4.23
C LYS A 53 7.69 24.15 4.44
N TYR A 54 7.16 24.85 3.43
CA TYR A 54 5.85 25.50 3.51
C TYR A 54 4.71 24.50 3.75
N ILE A 55 4.65 23.40 3.00
CA ILE A 55 3.59 22.38 3.22
C ILE A 55 3.73 21.72 4.59
N TRP A 56 4.96 21.42 5.03
CA TRP A 56 5.17 20.88 6.37
C TRP A 56 4.70 21.86 7.45
N ASP A 57 5.06 23.14 7.38
CA ASP A 57 4.67 24.13 8.39
C ASP A 57 3.14 24.29 8.47
N THR A 58 2.47 24.32 7.31
CA THR A 58 1.01 24.34 7.23
C THR A 58 0.39 23.09 7.86
N VAL A 59 0.90 21.89 7.55
CA VAL A 59 0.41 20.64 8.15
C VAL A 59 0.73 20.57 9.64
N ASN A 60 1.89 21.06 10.07
CA ASN A 60 2.31 21.03 11.45
C ASN A 60 1.37 21.86 12.32
N LYS A 61 1.10 23.10 11.90
CA LYS A 61 0.15 24.02 12.54
C LYS A 61 -1.25 23.41 12.65
N ASN A 62 -1.70 22.70 11.62
CA ASN A 62 -3.11 22.28 11.53
C ASN A 62 -3.39 20.87 12.07
N TYR A 63 -2.39 19.97 12.04
CA TYR A 63 -2.56 18.55 12.35
C TYR A 63 -1.52 18.02 13.34
N TYR A 64 -0.23 18.17 13.04
CA TYR A 64 0.83 17.54 13.84
C TYR A 64 0.87 18.05 15.28
N SER A 65 0.82 19.38 15.45
CA SER A 65 0.79 20.07 16.75
C SER A 65 -0.48 19.73 17.55
N LYS A 66 -1.52 19.21 16.88
CA LYS A 66 -2.77 18.74 17.48
C LYS A 66 -2.76 17.23 17.78
N GLY A 67 -1.62 16.56 17.64
CA GLY A 67 -1.43 15.17 18.06
C GLY A 67 -1.47 14.13 16.93
N ILE A 68 -1.70 14.51 15.67
CA ILE A 68 -1.62 13.58 14.54
C ILE A 68 -0.15 13.26 14.24
N LYS A 69 0.20 11.97 14.16
CA LYS A 69 1.60 11.50 13.99
C LYS A 69 1.88 10.71 12.72
N THR A 70 0.86 10.48 11.91
CA THR A 70 0.97 9.79 10.62
C THR A 70 0.11 10.49 9.58
N PHE A 71 0.65 10.61 8.38
CA PHE A 71 0.02 11.27 7.25
C PHE A 71 -0.16 10.28 6.10
N TRP A 72 -1.31 10.38 5.45
CA TRP A 72 -1.55 9.74 4.17
C TRP A 72 -1.26 10.78 3.10
N LEU A 73 -0.07 10.66 2.51
CA LEU A 73 0.44 11.49 1.43
C LEU A 73 -0.06 10.93 0.11
N ASP A 74 -1.30 11.30 -0.20
CA ASP A 74 -2.04 10.88 -1.39
C ASP A 74 -1.56 11.62 -2.64
N GLU A 75 -1.96 11.16 -3.82
CA GLU A 75 -1.58 11.80 -5.10
C GLU A 75 -0.06 12.03 -5.24
N ALA A 76 0.73 11.03 -4.88
CA ALA A 76 2.18 11.19 -4.71
C ALA A 76 2.99 11.11 -6.01
N GLU A 77 2.37 10.82 -7.16
CA GLU A 77 3.03 10.70 -8.47
C GLU A 77 3.63 12.03 -8.97
N PRO A 78 2.94 13.19 -8.98
CA PRO A 78 1.54 13.46 -8.62
C PRO A 78 0.54 13.15 -9.76
N GLU A 79 -0.72 12.90 -9.41
CA GLU A 79 -1.76 12.58 -10.40
C GLU A 79 -2.20 13.84 -11.14
N TYR A 80 -1.93 13.86 -12.44
CA TYR A 80 -2.40 14.90 -13.34
C TYR A 80 -3.68 14.46 -14.03
N ALA A 81 -4.55 15.43 -14.34
CA ALA A 81 -5.73 15.17 -15.18
C ALA A 81 -5.34 14.58 -16.56
N ALA A 82 -4.17 14.97 -17.06
CA ALA A 82 -3.54 14.37 -18.23
C ALA A 82 -2.03 14.19 -17.97
N TYR A 83 -1.50 12.99 -18.26
CA TYR A 83 -0.08 12.66 -18.08
C TYR A 83 0.82 13.18 -19.22
N ASP A 84 0.63 14.45 -19.61
CA ASP A 84 1.45 15.14 -20.61
C ASP A 84 2.76 15.65 -19.97
N PHE A 85 3.66 14.72 -19.65
CA PHE A 85 4.88 15.00 -18.87
C PHE A 85 5.79 16.09 -19.47
N ASP A 86 5.75 16.32 -20.79
CA ASP A 86 6.52 17.38 -21.45
C ASP A 86 5.94 18.79 -21.20
N ASN A 87 4.70 18.89 -20.70
CA ASN A 87 4.04 20.15 -20.39
C ASN A 87 4.30 20.62 -18.95
N TYR A 88 4.83 19.79 -18.06
CA TYR A 88 5.02 20.13 -16.66
C TYR A 88 6.48 20.49 -16.33
N ARG A 89 6.66 21.51 -15.50
CA ARG A 89 7.98 21.98 -15.06
C ARG A 89 8.03 22.20 -13.56
N TYR A 90 9.03 21.59 -12.93
CA TYR A 90 9.31 21.72 -11.51
C TYR A 90 10.45 22.71 -11.29
N TRP A 91 10.86 22.89 -10.04
CA TRP A 91 11.92 23.80 -9.62
C TRP A 91 13.29 23.28 -10.08
N LEU A 92 13.53 21.97 -9.97
CA LEU A 92 14.76 21.33 -10.44
C LEU A 92 14.88 21.23 -11.97
N GLY A 93 13.77 21.28 -12.72
CA GLY A 93 13.80 21.11 -14.17
C GLY A 93 12.47 20.68 -14.78
N SER A 94 12.49 20.30 -16.06
CA SER A 94 11.33 19.72 -16.76
C SER A 94 10.94 18.37 -16.18
N ASN A 95 9.64 18.10 -16.08
CA ASN A 95 9.13 16.84 -15.57
C ASN A 95 9.70 15.64 -16.35
N GLY A 96 9.76 15.71 -17.69
CA GLY A 96 10.38 14.64 -18.50
C GLY A 96 11.84 14.30 -18.17
N THR A 97 12.55 15.15 -17.42
CA THR A 97 13.95 14.90 -17.00
C THR A 97 14.05 14.45 -15.55
N ILE A 98 13.25 15.04 -14.64
CA ILE A 98 13.40 14.87 -13.19
C ILE A 98 12.14 14.36 -12.49
N GLY A 99 11.04 14.13 -13.21
CA GLY A 99 9.69 13.98 -12.68
C GLY A 99 9.56 12.91 -11.60
N ASN A 100 10.25 11.78 -11.80
CA ASN A 100 10.21 10.64 -10.89
C ASN A 100 10.76 10.92 -9.48
N ILE A 101 11.49 12.03 -9.25
CA ILE A 101 11.95 12.41 -7.90
C ILE A 101 10.82 12.96 -7.01
N TYR A 102 9.71 13.40 -7.61
CA TYR A 102 8.62 14.06 -6.88
C TYR A 102 8.12 13.28 -5.65
N PRO A 103 7.76 11.97 -5.75
CA PRO A 103 7.32 11.21 -4.58
C PRO A 103 8.38 11.11 -3.47
N VAL A 104 9.68 11.08 -3.83
CA VAL A 104 10.78 11.06 -2.85
C VAL A 104 10.81 12.36 -2.08
N ASN A 105 10.72 13.49 -2.78
CA ASN A 105 10.72 14.80 -2.14
C ASN A 105 9.42 15.09 -1.38
N TYR A 106 8.30 14.50 -1.78
CA TYR A 106 7.06 14.57 -1.03
C TYR A 106 7.17 13.81 0.31
N ALA A 107 7.71 12.58 0.28
CA ALA A 107 8.03 11.83 1.50
C ALA A 107 8.99 12.62 2.41
N GLN A 108 10.04 13.18 1.81
CA GLN A 108 11.08 13.93 2.50
C GLN A 108 10.51 15.12 3.27
N ALA A 109 9.60 15.89 2.68
CA ALA A 109 9.00 17.07 3.30
C ALA A 109 8.38 16.74 4.68
N PHE A 110 7.66 15.63 4.76
CA PHE A 110 6.98 15.22 5.98
C PHE A 110 7.93 14.51 6.94
N TYR A 111 8.79 13.64 6.43
CA TYR A 111 9.75 12.93 7.27
C TYR A 111 10.69 13.89 8.01
N GLU A 112 11.36 14.79 7.28
CA GLU A 112 12.29 15.76 7.88
C GLU A 112 11.55 16.73 8.82
N GLY A 113 10.33 17.13 8.46
CA GLY A 113 9.50 17.96 9.32
C GLY A 113 9.14 17.28 10.66
N GLN A 114 8.68 16.03 10.60
CA GLN A 114 8.36 15.24 11.79
C GLN A 114 9.59 14.96 12.65
N GLU A 115 10.74 14.68 12.02
CA GLU A 115 12.02 14.47 12.69
C GLU A 115 12.50 15.74 13.39
N ALA A 116 12.45 16.89 12.71
CA ALA A 116 12.79 18.19 13.30
C ALA A 116 11.88 18.57 14.48
N ALA A 117 10.62 18.09 14.47
CA ALA A 117 9.69 18.23 15.58
C ALA A 117 9.89 17.17 16.70
N GLY A 118 10.92 16.31 16.59
CA GLY A 118 11.32 15.34 17.61
C GLY A 118 10.62 13.97 17.51
N GLN A 119 9.88 13.68 16.44
CA GLN A 119 9.28 12.35 16.25
C GLN A 119 10.35 11.33 15.86
N LYS A 120 10.27 10.14 16.47
CA LYS A 120 11.05 8.95 16.10
C LYS A 120 10.16 7.91 15.44
N ASN A 121 10.75 6.98 14.70
CA ASN A 121 10.03 5.87 14.03
C ASN A 121 8.90 6.37 13.13
N ILE A 122 9.21 7.34 12.26
CA ILE A 122 8.26 7.99 11.38
C ILE A 122 7.83 7.03 10.26
N VAL A 123 6.53 6.96 10.03
CA VAL A 123 5.93 6.25 8.91
C VAL A 123 4.75 7.05 8.37
N ASN A 124 4.72 7.23 7.05
CA ASN A 124 3.62 7.86 6.33
C ASN A 124 3.19 6.96 5.18
N LEU A 125 1.89 6.99 4.87
CA LEU A 125 1.31 6.22 3.78
C LEU A 125 1.47 7.02 2.47
N LEU A 126 2.15 6.47 1.45
CA LEU A 126 2.45 7.14 0.17
C LEU A 126 1.93 6.34 -1.04
N ARG A 127 1.36 7.02 -2.05
CA ARG A 127 0.81 6.32 -3.23
C ARG A 127 1.88 5.89 -4.21
N CYS A 128 2.99 6.62 -4.21
CA CYS A 128 4.07 6.47 -5.16
C CYS A 128 5.43 6.58 -4.46
N ALA A 129 6.46 6.07 -5.12
CA ALA A 129 7.83 6.08 -4.64
C ALA A 129 8.83 6.09 -5.79
N TRP A 130 10.06 6.49 -5.49
CA TRP A 130 11.21 6.28 -6.37
C TRP A 130 12.42 5.81 -5.55
N ALA A 131 13.54 5.57 -6.21
CA ALA A 131 14.75 5.06 -5.56
C ALA A 131 15.14 5.94 -4.36
N GLY A 132 15.19 5.32 -3.18
CA GLY A 132 15.53 6.00 -1.93
C GLY A 132 14.35 6.47 -1.09
N SER A 133 13.09 6.35 -1.54
CA SER A 133 11.90 6.72 -0.74
C SER A 133 11.85 6.02 0.62
N GLN A 134 12.36 4.79 0.73
CA GLN A 134 12.35 4.01 1.98
C GLN A 134 13.08 4.71 3.13
N LYS A 135 14.05 5.59 2.86
CA LYS A 135 14.77 6.34 3.91
C LYS A 135 13.91 7.41 4.57
N TYR A 136 12.82 7.82 3.93
CA TYR A 136 11.86 8.82 4.42
C TYR A 136 10.58 8.20 4.97
N GLY A 137 10.67 6.96 5.47
CA GLY A 137 9.57 6.29 6.13
C GLY A 137 8.34 6.06 5.26
N ALA A 138 8.55 5.84 3.96
CA ALA A 138 7.47 5.66 3.00
C ALA A 138 6.86 4.25 3.08
N LEU A 139 5.68 4.12 3.68
CA LEU A 139 4.80 2.97 3.52
C LEU A 139 4.02 3.15 2.22
N VAL A 140 4.39 2.42 1.18
CA VAL A 140 3.74 2.56 -0.13
C VAL A 140 2.48 1.70 -0.21
N TRP A 141 1.40 2.20 -0.80
CA TRP A 141 0.30 1.34 -1.25
C TRP A 141 0.09 1.42 -2.75
N SER A 142 -0.58 0.42 -3.31
CA SER A 142 -0.72 0.21 -4.75
C SER A 142 -1.69 1.13 -5.49
N GLY A 143 -2.26 2.14 -4.83
CA GLY A 143 -3.22 3.07 -5.44
C GLY A 143 -4.57 2.44 -5.80
N ASP A 144 -5.25 3.12 -6.71
CA ASP A 144 -6.70 3.09 -6.90
C ASP A 144 -7.15 1.98 -7.86
N ILE A 145 -6.86 0.74 -7.47
CA ILE A 145 -7.11 -0.44 -8.30
C ILE A 145 -8.57 -0.90 -8.25
N ALA A 146 -9.04 -1.54 -9.33
CA ALA A 146 -10.36 -2.16 -9.36
C ALA A 146 -10.46 -3.33 -8.35
N SER A 147 -11.63 -3.50 -7.75
CA SER A 147 -12.00 -4.66 -6.92
C SER A 147 -12.23 -5.89 -7.80
N SER A 148 -11.15 -6.53 -8.25
CA SER A 148 -11.21 -7.69 -9.15
C SER A 148 -10.13 -8.74 -8.84
N TRP A 149 -10.36 -9.98 -9.28
CA TRP A 149 -9.39 -11.07 -9.14
C TRP A 149 -8.09 -10.82 -9.91
N SER A 150 -8.15 -10.18 -11.08
CA SER A 150 -6.96 -9.82 -11.85
C SER A 150 -6.14 -8.75 -11.12
N SER A 151 -6.81 -7.72 -10.55
CA SER A 151 -6.13 -6.74 -9.70
C SER A 151 -5.45 -7.40 -8.52
N PHE A 152 -6.14 -8.33 -7.83
CA PHE A 152 -5.58 -9.06 -6.68
C PHE A 152 -4.33 -9.87 -7.07
N HIS A 153 -4.38 -10.61 -8.18
CA HIS A 153 -3.22 -11.32 -8.71
C HIS A 153 -2.05 -10.37 -9.02
N ASN A 154 -2.32 -9.23 -9.68
CA ASN A 154 -1.30 -8.24 -10.00
C ASN A 154 -0.64 -7.66 -8.74
N GLN A 155 -1.41 -7.48 -7.66
CA GLN A 155 -0.89 -6.92 -6.42
C GLN A 155 0.10 -7.83 -5.70
N LEU A 156 -0.06 -9.15 -5.78
CA LEU A 156 0.95 -10.07 -5.27
C LEU A 156 2.30 -9.83 -5.96
N CYS A 157 2.30 -9.78 -7.30
CA CYS A 157 3.50 -9.51 -8.09
C CYS A 157 4.07 -8.11 -7.79
N ALA A 158 3.22 -7.08 -7.68
CA ALA A 158 3.64 -5.72 -7.39
C ALA A 158 4.34 -5.61 -6.02
N GLY A 159 3.74 -6.17 -4.97
CA GLY A 159 4.31 -6.12 -3.62
C GLY A 159 5.66 -6.84 -3.52
N LEU A 160 5.81 -7.98 -4.18
CA LEU A 160 7.08 -8.71 -4.22
C LEU A 160 8.18 -7.89 -4.92
N ASN A 161 7.86 -7.30 -6.06
CA ASN A 161 8.81 -6.45 -6.80
C ASN A 161 9.13 -5.15 -6.07
N MET A 162 8.18 -4.57 -5.33
CA MET A 162 8.43 -3.41 -4.46
C MET A 162 9.41 -3.77 -3.33
N GLY A 163 9.25 -4.94 -2.72
CA GLY A 163 10.21 -5.47 -1.75
C GLY A 163 11.61 -5.62 -2.34
N LEU A 164 11.74 -6.23 -3.52
CA LEU A 164 13.03 -6.36 -4.23
C LEU A 164 13.63 -5.01 -4.64
N SER A 165 12.79 -4.01 -4.92
CA SER A 165 13.20 -2.65 -5.25
C SER A 165 13.63 -1.82 -4.03
N GLY A 166 13.72 -2.45 -2.85
CA GLY A 166 14.18 -1.80 -1.63
C GLY A 166 13.11 -1.01 -0.89
N ILE A 167 11.81 -1.24 -1.18
CA ILE A 167 10.67 -0.66 -0.46
C ILE A 167 10.03 -1.75 0.42
N PRO A 168 10.55 -1.98 1.64
CA PRO A 168 10.08 -3.06 2.51
C PRO A 168 8.69 -2.78 3.13
N TRP A 169 8.27 -1.52 3.17
CA TRP A 169 6.99 -1.09 3.72
C TRP A 169 6.01 -0.89 2.58
N TRP A 170 5.21 -1.91 2.34
CA TRP A 170 4.23 -1.92 1.25
C TRP A 170 2.89 -2.53 1.70
N THR A 171 1.78 -2.12 1.10
CA THR A 171 0.43 -2.64 1.36
C THR A 171 -0.49 -2.44 0.16
N THR A 172 -1.72 -2.96 0.25
CA THR A 172 -2.81 -2.63 -0.67
C THR A 172 -4.01 -2.08 0.10
N ASP A 173 -5.05 -1.72 -0.64
CA ASP A 173 -6.43 -1.69 -0.15
C ASP A 173 -6.94 -3.13 -0.11
N ILE A 174 -7.27 -3.66 1.07
CA ILE A 174 -7.90 -4.98 1.16
C ILE A 174 -9.27 -4.94 0.47
N GLY A 175 -9.41 -5.77 -0.57
CA GLY A 175 -10.59 -5.82 -1.43
C GLY A 175 -10.47 -5.00 -2.73
N GLY A 176 -9.40 -4.23 -2.91
CA GLY A 176 -9.28 -3.23 -3.99
C GLY A 176 -9.93 -1.90 -3.62
N PHE A 177 -9.80 -0.89 -4.48
CA PHE A 177 -10.30 0.45 -4.23
C PHE A 177 -11.72 0.61 -4.81
N HIS A 178 -11.90 0.49 -6.13
CA HIS A 178 -13.15 0.80 -6.82
C HIS A 178 -14.06 -0.41 -7.09
N GLY A 179 -15.38 -0.18 -7.09
CA GLY A 179 -16.37 -1.09 -7.70
C GLY A 179 -16.81 -2.29 -6.88
N GLY A 180 -16.37 -2.41 -5.62
CA GLY A 180 -16.78 -3.48 -4.72
C GLY A 180 -18.06 -3.16 -3.97
N ASP A 181 -19.11 -3.98 -4.11
CA ASP A 181 -20.37 -3.86 -3.36
C ASP A 181 -20.41 -4.87 -2.20
N PRO A 182 -20.43 -4.43 -0.92
CA PRO A 182 -20.49 -5.31 0.24
C PRO A 182 -21.69 -6.26 0.30
N ASN A 183 -22.71 -6.09 -0.56
CA ASN A 183 -23.86 -6.98 -0.69
C ASN A 183 -23.70 -8.04 -1.79
N ASP A 184 -22.73 -7.88 -2.70
CA ASP A 184 -22.44 -8.85 -3.75
C ASP A 184 -21.63 -10.03 -3.20
N GLU A 185 -22.10 -11.26 -3.45
CA GLU A 185 -21.45 -12.47 -2.94
C GLU A 185 -20.08 -12.72 -3.59
N GLY A 186 -19.94 -12.39 -4.89
CA GLY A 186 -18.66 -12.50 -5.60
C GLY A 186 -17.60 -11.57 -5.05
N PHE A 187 -17.98 -10.32 -4.74
CA PHE A 187 -17.11 -9.37 -4.06
C PHE A 187 -16.77 -9.80 -2.64
N ARG A 188 -17.73 -10.34 -1.87
CA ARG A 188 -17.44 -10.88 -0.53
C ARG A 188 -16.39 -11.99 -0.57
N GLU A 189 -16.43 -12.88 -1.56
CA GLU A 189 -15.39 -13.89 -1.74
C GLU A 189 -14.02 -13.24 -2.00
N LEU A 190 -13.94 -12.33 -2.97
CA LEU A 190 -12.71 -11.60 -3.30
C LEU A 190 -12.16 -10.88 -2.06
N PHE A 191 -13.03 -10.14 -1.36
CA PHE A 191 -12.72 -9.42 -0.14
C PHE A 191 -12.12 -10.34 0.92
N VAL A 192 -12.75 -11.49 1.18
CA VAL A 192 -12.24 -12.49 2.12
C VAL A 192 -10.85 -12.95 1.69
N ARG A 193 -10.64 -13.39 0.44
CA ARG A 193 -9.32 -13.88 0.01
C ARG A 193 -8.24 -12.80 0.11
N TRP A 194 -8.58 -11.56 -0.20
CA TRP A 194 -7.69 -10.42 -0.07
C TRP A 194 -7.38 -10.10 1.40
N PHE A 195 -8.37 -10.19 2.29
CA PHE A 195 -8.21 -9.97 3.72
C PHE A 195 -7.29 -11.02 4.36
N GLN A 196 -7.42 -12.27 3.93
CA GLN A 196 -6.55 -13.37 4.33
C GLN A 196 -5.09 -13.09 3.96
N TRP A 197 -4.85 -12.69 2.71
CA TRP A 197 -3.53 -12.30 2.23
C TRP A 197 -2.98 -11.08 2.98
N GLY A 198 -3.82 -10.06 3.20
CA GLY A 198 -3.45 -8.82 3.89
C GLY A 198 -2.90 -9.01 5.30
N ALA A 199 -3.31 -10.07 6.02
CA ALA A 199 -2.72 -10.42 7.32
C ALA A 199 -1.22 -10.74 7.25
N PHE A 200 -0.76 -11.21 6.08
CA PHE A 200 0.61 -11.58 5.77
C PHE A 200 1.31 -10.57 4.83
N CYS A 201 0.71 -9.39 4.62
CA CYS A 201 1.42 -8.26 4.00
C CYS A 201 2.25 -7.49 5.06
N PRO A 202 3.25 -6.68 4.63
CA PRO A 202 4.05 -5.89 5.56
C PRO A 202 3.19 -5.03 6.50
N VAL A 203 2.14 -4.40 5.96
CA VAL A 203 1.06 -3.76 6.71
C VAL A 203 -0.28 -4.36 6.31
N MET A 204 -1.17 -4.57 7.29
CA MET A 204 -2.55 -5.01 7.07
C MET A 204 -3.45 -3.77 7.14
N ARG A 205 -4.00 -3.35 6.00
CA ARG A 205 -4.81 -2.13 5.88
C ARG A 205 -6.08 -2.37 5.08
N LEU A 206 -7.22 -2.08 5.71
CA LEU A 206 -8.54 -2.10 5.07
C LEU A 206 -8.91 -0.71 4.59
N HIS A 207 -9.20 -0.56 3.30
CA HIS A 207 -9.61 0.68 2.64
C HIS A 207 -10.35 0.37 1.32
N GLY A 208 -11.01 1.37 0.74
CA GLY A 208 -11.69 1.29 -0.55
C GLY A 208 -12.91 2.20 -0.66
N ASP A 209 -13.28 2.57 -1.90
CA ASP A 209 -14.50 3.28 -2.25
C ASP A 209 -15.57 2.27 -2.68
N ARG A 210 -16.44 1.89 -1.74
CA ARG A 210 -17.42 0.81 -1.91
C ARG A 210 -18.69 1.29 -2.58
N GLU A 211 -19.30 0.41 -3.36
CA GLU A 211 -20.61 0.63 -3.95
C GLU A 211 -21.73 0.08 -3.05
N PRO A 212 -22.97 0.58 -3.18
CA PRO A 212 -23.32 1.83 -3.86
C PRO A 212 -22.78 3.05 -3.10
N GLN A 213 -22.34 4.10 -3.82
CA GLN A 213 -21.94 5.35 -3.17
C GLN A 213 -23.08 5.98 -2.33
N GLN A 214 -22.74 6.53 -1.17
CA GLN A 214 -23.65 7.28 -0.33
C GLN A 214 -24.08 8.60 -0.98
N PRO A 215 -25.23 9.19 -0.60
CA PRO A 215 -25.64 10.51 -1.08
C PRO A 215 -24.64 11.60 -0.69
N GLN A 216 -24.50 12.61 -1.54
CA GLN A 216 -23.74 13.83 -1.24
C GLN A 216 -24.34 14.53 0.00
N GLN A 217 -23.47 14.93 0.95
CA GLN A 217 -23.90 15.47 2.24
C GLN A 217 -23.87 17.01 2.31
N GLY A 218 -23.30 17.69 1.32
CA GLY A 218 -23.28 19.16 1.27
C GLY A 218 -22.84 19.71 -0.08
N THR A 219 -22.98 21.02 -0.28
CA THR A 219 -22.69 21.69 -1.57
C THR A 219 -21.38 22.46 -1.58
N THR A 220 -20.61 22.44 -0.49
CA THR A 220 -19.33 23.14 -0.38
C THR A 220 -18.28 22.31 0.35
N GLY A 221 -17.00 22.60 0.07
CA GLY A 221 -15.85 21.93 0.70
C GLY A 221 -15.85 20.42 0.47
N GLY A 222 -15.25 19.65 1.39
CA GLY A 222 -15.19 18.18 1.27
C GLY A 222 -16.56 17.47 1.27
N ALA A 223 -17.65 18.16 1.63
CA ALA A 223 -18.99 17.57 1.63
C ALA A 223 -19.60 17.42 0.23
N THR A 224 -18.99 18.03 -0.80
CA THR A 224 -19.36 17.80 -2.21
C THR A 224 -18.87 16.46 -2.74
N CYS A 225 -17.75 15.96 -2.22
CA CYS A 225 -17.25 14.65 -2.56
C CYS A 225 -18.12 13.58 -1.89
N ARG A 226 -18.63 12.63 -2.68
CA ARG A 226 -19.43 11.53 -2.15
C ARG A 226 -18.53 10.53 -1.44
N SER A 227 -19.09 9.85 -0.44
CA SER A 227 -18.44 8.72 0.23
C SER A 227 -18.96 7.41 -0.35
N GLY A 228 -18.11 6.39 -0.45
CA GLY A 228 -18.53 5.02 -0.70
C GLY A 228 -19.36 4.43 0.45
N SER A 229 -19.92 3.24 0.22
CA SER A 229 -20.64 2.42 1.21
C SER A 229 -19.76 1.99 2.40
N PRO A 230 -20.37 1.48 3.49
CA PRO A 230 -19.65 0.97 4.66
C PRO A 230 -18.56 -0.06 4.29
N ASN A 231 -17.43 -0.02 4.98
CA ASN A 231 -16.27 -0.88 4.70
C ASN A 231 -15.71 -1.57 5.95
N GLU A 232 -16.41 -1.50 7.08
CA GLU A 232 -16.01 -2.20 8.30
C GLU A 232 -16.21 -3.71 8.17
N VAL A 233 -15.47 -4.49 8.95
CA VAL A 233 -15.49 -5.97 8.85
C VAL A 233 -16.86 -6.60 9.12
N TRP A 234 -17.76 -5.90 9.81
CA TRP A 234 -19.13 -6.34 10.05
C TRP A 234 -20.11 -5.99 8.91
N SER A 235 -19.68 -5.21 7.92
CA SER A 235 -20.50 -4.75 6.79
C SER A 235 -20.69 -5.82 5.70
N TYR A 236 -20.04 -6.98 5.85
CA TYR A 236 -19.99 -8.05 4.85
C TYR A 236 -20.75 -9.32 5.25
N GLY A 237 -21.53 -9.26 6.34
CA GLY A 237 -22.29 -10.39 6.88
C GLY A 237 -21.51 -11.25 7.89
N PRO A 238 -22.21 -12.12 8.65
CA PRO A 238 -21.66 -12.79 9.83
C PRO A 238 -20.51 -13.76 9.51
N GLN A 239 -20.62 -14.53 8.42
CA GLN A 239 -19.56 -15.46 8.03
C GLN A 239 -18.26 -14.72 7.68
N VAL A 240 -18.34 -13.63 6.92
CA VAL A 240 -17.18 -12.81 6.55
C VAL A 240 -16.60 -12.13 7.78
N TYR A 241 -17.45 -11.62 8.68
CA TYR A 241 -17.02 -11.05 9.95
C TYR A 241 -16.18 -12.03 10.79
N ASP A 242 -16.66 -13.26 10.97
CA ASP A 242 -15.93 -14.29 11.74
C ASP A 242 -14.57 -14.62 11.13
N ILE A 243 -14.50 -14.69 9.79
CA ILE A 243 -13.24 -14.87 9.07
C ILE A 243 -12.31 -13.66 9.29
N CYS A 244 -12.82 -12.44 9.17
CA CYS A 244 -12.02 -11.24 9.40
C CYS A 244 -11.46 -11.19 10.83
N VAL A 245 -12.28 -11.51 11.84
CA VAL A 245 -11.85 -11.58 13.24
C VAL A 245 -10.75 -12.62 13.44
N LYS A 246 -10.85 -13.81 12.80
CA LYS A 246 -9.79 -14.83 12.82
C LYS A 246 -8.47 -14.26 12.31
N TYR A 247 -8.47 -13.58 11.16
CA TYR A 247 -7.23 -13.05 10.56
C TYR A 247 -6.70 -11.80 11.27
N ILE A 248 -7.55 -10.99 11.90
CA ILE A 248 -7.13 -9.92 12.81
C ILE A 248 -6.37 -10.52 14.00
N LYS A 249 -6.89 -11.60 14.61
CA LYS A 249 -6.20 -12.29 15.73
C LYS A 249 -4.86 -12.87 15.29
N ILE A 250 -4.82 -13.54 14.13
CA ILE A 250 -3.55 -14.01 13.53
C ILE A 250 -2.58 -12.85 13.35
N ARG A 251 -3.04 -11.70 12.82
CA ARG A 251 -2.18 -10.52 12.64
C ARG A 251 -1.63 -10.01 13.97
N GLU A 252 -2.45 -9.97 15.02
CA GLU A 252 -2.03 -9.59 16.37
C GLU A 252 -0.98 -10.55 16.93
N ASP A 253 -1.19 -11.86 16.79
CA ASP A 253 -0.25 -12.90 17.22
C ASP A 253 1.08 -12.81 16.46
N LEU A 254 1.04 -12.43 15.17
CA LEU A 254 2.21 -12.21 14.33
C LEU A 254 2.91 -10.87 14.58
N ARG A 255 2.42 -9.97 15.44
CA ARG A 255 3.06 -8.65 15.66
C ARG A 255 4.51 -8.74 16.13
N PRO A 256 4.89 -9.61 17.10
CA PRO A 256 6.29 -9.73 17.51
C PRO A 256 7.20 -10.18 16.37
N TYR A 257 6.76 -11.16 15.58
CA TYR A 257 7.50 -11.64 14.42
C TYR A 257 7.57 -10.56 13.32
N THR A 258 6.48 -9.86 13.05
CA THR A 258 6.45 -8.73 12.10
C THR A 258 7.43 -7.63 12.53
N ARG A 259 7.53 -7.31 13.83
CA ARG A 259 8.53 -6.35 14.33
C ARG A 259 9.97 -6.83 14.13
N LYS A 260 10.24 -8.14 14.29
CA LYS A 260 11.54 -8.74 13.93
C LYS A 260 11.83 -8.49 12.44
N LEU A 261 10.89 -8.75 11.54
CA LEU A 261 11.08 -8.53 10.11
C LEU A 261 11.28 -7.06 9.74
N MET A 262 10.54 -6.14 10.37
CA MET A 262 10.72 -4.69 10.16
C MET A 262 12.10 -4.21 10.64
N LYS A 263 12.62 -4.81 11.73
CA LYS A 263 13.99 -4.56 12.19
C LYS A 263 15.03 -5.10 11.21
N GLU A 264 14.84 -6.31 10.68
CA GLU A 264 15.72 -6.87 9.63
C GLU A 264 15.72 -5.99 8.37
N ALA A 265 14.56 -5.48 7.96
CA ALA A 265 14.46 -4.54 6.85
C ALA A 265 15.26 -3.26 7.11
N HIS A 266 15.20 -2.71 8.33
CA HIS A 266 15.97 -1.54 8.74
C HIS A 266 17.49 -1.79 8.74
N GLU A 267 17.93 -2.94 9.27
CA GLU A 267 19.36 -3.23 9.47
C GLU A 267 20.05 -3.77 8.20
N LYS A 268 19.32 -4.48 7.34
CA LYS A 268 19.89 -5.26 6.23
C LYS A 268 19.29 -4.93 4.86
N GLY A 269 18.18 -4.18 4.81
CA GLY A 269 17.43 -3.96 3.57
C GLY A 269 16.60 -5.18 3.12
N THR A 270 16.47 -6.20 3.96
CA THR A 270 15.72 -7.41 3.63
C THR A 270 14.21 -7.11 3.52
N PRO A 271 13.52 -7.48 2.42
CA PRO A 271 12.09 -7.25 2.30
C PRO A 271 11.29 -8.12 3.29
N VAL A 272 10.10 -7.65 3.67
CA VAL A 272 9.21 -8.37 4.60
C VAL A 272 8.47 -9.50 3.89
N MET A 273 7.93 -9.24 2.71
CA MET A 273 7.41 -10.24 1.79
C MET A 273 8.47 -10.58 0.75
N ARG A 274 8.81 -11.87 0.61
CA ARG A 274 10.00 -12.34 -0.11
C ARG A 274 9.58 -13.34 -1.20
N PRO A 275 9.99 -13.16 -2.47
CA PRO A 275 9.88 -14.23 -3.46
C PRO A 275 10.59 -15.49 -2.97
N LEU A 276 10.16 -16.67 -3.42
CA LEU A 276 10.75 -17.93 -2.95
C LEU A 276 12.27 -17.98 -3.20
N PHE A 277 12.73 -17.54 -4.37
CA PHE A 277 14.15 -17.52 -4.71
C PHE A 277 15.01 -16.66 -3.77
N TYR A 278 14.41 -15.69 -3.06
CA TYR A 278 15.14 -14.85 -2.11
C TYR A 278 15.64 -15.69 -0.92
N GLU A 279 14.84 -16.69 -0.52
CA GLU A 279 15.14 -17.61 0.59
C GLU A 279 15.74 -18.94 0.11
N PHE A 280 15.44 -19.34 -1.13
CA PHE A 280 15.85 -20.60 -1.73
C PHE A 280 16.50 -20.37 -3.11
N PRO A 281 17.63 -19.65 -3.19
CA PRO A 281 18.22 -19.26 -4.48
C PRO A 281 18.76 -20.46 -5.28
N ASP A 282 19.18 -21.54 -4.62
CA ASP A 282 19.71 -22.74 -5.27
C ASP A 282 18.60 -23.68 -5.80
N ASP A 283 17.35 -23.44 -5.41
CA ASP A 283 16.20 -24.20 -5.85
C ASP A 283 15.59 -23.58 -7.11
N LYS A 284 15.82 -24.21 -8.26
CA LYS A 284 15.37 -23.70 -9.56
C LYS A 284 13.86 -23.48 -9.62
N LYS A 285 13.05 -24.29 -8.95
CA LYS A 285 11.59 -24.12 -8.95
C LYS A 285 11.17 -22.83 -8.24
N SER A 286 11.94 -22.39 -7.25
CA SER A 286 11.67 -21.16 -6.49
C SER A 286 11.83 -19.88 -7.33
N TRP A 287 12.46 -19.96 -8.51
CA TRP A 287 12.56 -18.84 -9.45
C TRP A 287 11.34 -18.69 -10.38
N ASP A 288 10.62 -19.80 -10.63
CA ASP A 288 9.50 -19.82 -11.57
C ASP A 288 8.13 -19.59 -10.90
N ILE A 289 8.06 -19.73 -9.57
CA ILE A 289 6.80 -19.64 -8.83
C ILE A 289 6.48 -18.19 -8.48
N SER A 290 5.35 -17.69 -9.01
CA SER A 290 4.85 -16.33 -8.79
C SER A 290 3.59 -16.26 -7.91
N THR A 291 3.03 -17.40 -7.51
CA THR A 291 1.77 -17.50 -6.75
C THR A 291 1.98 -17.76 -5.26
N GLN A 292 3.23 -17.90 -4.82
CA GLN A 292 3.61 -18.16 -3.44
C GLN A 292 4.75 -17.23 -3.04
N TYR A 293 4.82 -16.92 -1.75
CA TYR A 293 5.90 -16.10 -1.22
C TYR A 293 6.18 -16.45 0.24
N LEU A 294 7.30 -15.95 0.75
CA LEU A 294 7.68 -16.06 2.15
C LEU A 294 7.34 -14.75 2.88
N TYR A 295 6.59 -14.85 3.98
CA TYR A 295 6.45 -13.77 4.95
C TYR A 295 7.60 -13.89 5.98
N GLY A 296 8.66 -13.14 5.74
CA GLY A 296 9.94 -13.28 6.43
C GLY A 296 10.68 -14.57 6.08
N ASP A 297 11.33 -15.18 7.07
CA ASP A 297 12.07 -16.45 6.93
C ASP A 297 11.23 -17.69 7.31
N LYS A 298 10.03 -17.50 7.88
CA LYS A 298 9.29 -18.58 8.56
C LYS A 298 8.04 -19.07 7.84
N TYR A 299 7.23 -18.18 7.28
CA TYR A 299 5.89 -18.53 6.80
C TYR A 299 5.81 -18.55 5.28
N LEU A 300 5.57 -19.72 4.68
CA LEU A 300 5.24 -19.84 3.27
C LEU A 300 3.76 -19.57 3.07
N VAL A 301 3.44 -18.50 2.36
CA VAL A 301 2.08 -18.00 2.16
C VAL A 301 1.64 -18.31 0.72
N CYS A 302 0.44 -18.89 0.59
CA CYS A 302 -0.12 -19.30 -0.70
C CYS A 302 -1.50 -18.65 -0.90
N PRO A 303 -1.57 -17.40 -1.39
CA PRO A 303 -2.83 -16.73 -1.65
C PRO A 303 -3.72 -17.50 -2.62
N VAL A 304 -5.03 -17.49 -2.38
CA VAL A 304 -6.03 -18.05 -3.30
C VAL A 304 -6.43 -16.96 -4.29
N LEU A 305 -6.01 -17.10 -5.55
CA LEU A 305 -6.07 -16.02 -6.56
C LEU A 305 -7.17 -16.23 -7.62
N LYS A 306 -8.09 -17.18 -7.40
CA LYS A 306 -9.19 -17.50 -8.33
C LYS A 306 -10.53 -17.63 -7.58
N PRO A 307 -11.65 -17.19 -8.19
CA PRO A 307 -12.98 -17.36 -7.61
C PRO A 307 -13.36 -18.83 -7.48
N GLY A 308 -14.10 -19.17 -6.44
CA GLY A 308 -14.63 -20.50 -6.15
C GLY A 308 -13.57 -21.57 -5.83
N GLN A 309 -12.30 -21.20 -5.70
CA GLN A 309 -11.22 -22.18 -5.52
C GLN A 309 -11.20 -22.75 -4.09
N THR A 310 -11.39 -24.06 -3.97
CA THR A 310 -11.42 -24.80 -2.69
C THR A 310 -10.24 -25.74 -2.49
N LYS A 311 -9.43 -25.99 -3.53
CA LYS A 311 -8.14 -26.69 -3.45
C LYS A 311 -7.09 -26.00 -4.29
N THR A 312 -5.83 -26.11 -3.92
CA THR A 312 -4.71 -25.59 -4.71
C THR A 312 -3.49 -26.49 -4.61
N GLU A 313 -2.69 -26.51 -5.67
CA GLU A 313 -1.34 -27.06 -5.63
C GLU A 313 -0.40 -26.05 -4.99
N VAL A 314 0.48 -26.53 -4.11
CA VAL A 314 1.49 -25.75 -3.41
C VAL A 314 2.82 -26.45 -3.54
N TYR A 315 3.84 -25.73 -4.01
CA TYR A 315 5.21 -26.18 -3.92
C TYR A 315 5.79 -25.84 -2.54
N LEU A 316 6.37 -26.81 -1.87
CA LEU A 316 7.05 -26.67 -0.60
C LEU A 316 8.55 -26.66 -0.88
N PRO A 317 9.26 -25.50 -0.83
CA PRO A 317 10.67 -25.43 -1.20
C PRO A 317 11.54 -26.35 -0.33
N LYS A 318 12.62 -26.87 -0.91
CA LYS A 318 13.54 -27.76 -0.18
C LYS A 318 14.25 -27.00 0.93
N ILE A 319 14.19 -27.51 2.17
CA ILE A 319 14.92 -26.95 3.31
C ILE A 319 16.26 -27.67 3.45
N SER A 320 17.37 -26.93 3.47
CA SER A 320 18.72 -27.49 3.35
C SER A 320 19.14 -28.42 4.50
N ASN A 321 18.62 -28.19 5.71
CA ASN A 321 18.87 -29.01 6.89
C ASN A 321 17.99 -30.27 6.99
N GLY A 322 17.11 -30.50 6.02
CA GLY A 322 16.21 -31.65 6.00
C GLY A 322 14.90 -31.45 6.77
N ASP A 323 14.64 -30.25 7.28
CA ASP A 323 13.38 -29.95 7.98
C ASP A 323 12.16 -30.09 7.05
N LYS A 324 11.01 -30.23 7.71
CA LYS A 324 9.70 -30.29 7.07
C LYS A 324 8.97 -28.96 7.13
N TRP A 325 7.93 -28.87 6.32
CA TRP A 325 6.92 -27.82 6.44
C TRP A 325 5.74 -28.35 7.22
N SER A 326 5.17 -27.54 8.10
CA SER A 326 3.89 -27.88 8.75
C SER A 326 2.80 -26.89 8.37
N SER A 327 1.55 -27.33 8.36
CA SER A 327 0.42 -26.41 8.21
C SER A 327 0.44 -25.35 9.31
N PHE A 328 -0.11 -24.16 9.07
CA PHE A 328 -0.08 -23.05 10.03
C PHE A 328 -0.66 -23.40 11.40
N ASN A 329 -1.65 -24.29 11.44
CA ASN A 329 -2.27 -24.77 12.68
C ASN A 329 -1.46 -25.90 13.35
N GLY A 330 -0.49 -26.49 12.67
CA GLY A 330 0.34 -27.59 13.15
C GLY A 330 -0.25 -28.99 12.95
N ASP A 331 -1.40 -29.10 12.28
CA ASP A 331 -2.16 -30.35 12.14
C ASP A 331 -1.49 -31.36 11.19
N GLU A 332 -0.75 -30.87 10.19
CA GLU A 332 -0.16 -31.69 9.13
C GLU A 332 1.30 -31.29 8.89
N SER A 333 2.12 -32.28 8.54
CA SER A 333 3.55 -32.12 8.21
C SER A 333 3.83 -32.70 6.83
N TYR A 334 4.69 -32.02 6.08
CA TYR A 334 4.95 -32.30 4.67
C TYR A 334 6.45 -32.27 4.37
N GLU A 335 6.89 -33.19 3.52
CA GLU A 335 8.27 -33.23 3.05
C GLU A 335 8.62 -31.98 2.24
N SER A 336 9.79 -31.41 2.51
CA SER A 336 10.30 -30.28 1.72
C SER A 336 10.78 -30.73 0.34
N GLY A 337 10.74 -29.81 -0.63
CA GLY A 337 11.06 -30.08 -2.04
C GLY A 337 9.93 -30.74 -2.84
N THR A 338 8.73 -30.86 -2.28
CA THR A 338 7.58 -31.54 -2.92
C THR A 338 6.49 -30.56 -3.34
N THR A 339 5.61 -31.00 -4.25
CA THR A 339 4.36 -30.30 -4.57
C THR A 339 3.22 -31.10 -3.97
N VAL A 340 2.32 -30.42 -3.26
CA VAL A 340 1.16 -31.03 -2.57
C VAL A 340 -0.13 -30.34 -2.98
N THR A 341 -1.24 -31.09 -3.01
CA THR A 341 -2.58 -30.52 -3.18
C THR A 341 -3.21 -30.36 -1.80
N VAL A 342 -3.61 -29.14 -1.45
CA VAL A 342 -4.20 -28.81 -0.15
C VAL A 342 -5.55 -28.14 -0.28
N GLU A 343 -6.38 -28.32 0.75
CA GLU A 343 -7.65 -27.63 0.86
C GLU A 343 -7.43 -26.13 1.17
N CYS A 344 -8.21 -25.29 0.51
CA CYS A 344 -8.26 -23.84 0.74
C CYS A 344 -9.71 -23.35 0.83
N PRO A 345 -10.50 -23.83 1.81
CA PRO A 345 -11.89 -23.39 1.97
C PRO A 345 -11.94 -21.87 2.22
N LEU A 346 -13.11 -21.26 2.06
CA LEU A 346 -13.26 -19.80 2.24
C LEU A 346 -12.73 -19.30 3.59
N THR A 347 -12.80 -20.13 4.64
CA THR A 347 -12.35 -19.82 6.01
C THR A 347 -10.83 -19.91 6.22
N GLN A 348 -10.06 -20.41 5.25
CA GLN A 348 -8.64 -20.68 5.39
C GLN A 348 -7.85 -20.55 4.08
N MET A 349 -6.82 -19.70 4.13
CA MET A 349 -5.76 -19.61 3.13
C MET A 349 -4.64 -20.57 3.54
N PRO A 350 -4.05 -21.34 2.61
CA PRO A 350 -2.92 -22.19 2.93
C PRO A 350 -1.69 -21.36 3.33
N VAL A 351 -1.18 -21.64 4.52
CA VAL A 351 0.07 -21.09 5.05
C VAL A 351 0.82 -22.23 5.73
N PHE A 352 2.14 -22.29 5.51
CA PHE A 352 3.00 -23.31 6.06
C PHE A 352 4.12 -22.68 6.88
N VAL A 353 4.56 -23.39 7.91
CA VAL A 353 5.61 -22.97 8.85
C VAL A 353 6.86 -23.79 8.57
N ARG A 354 7.99 -23.09 8.37
CA ARG A 354 9.32 -23.70 8.24
C ARG A 354 9.78 -24.25 9.59
N GLY A 355 10.32 -25.46 9.61
CA GLY A 355 11.05 -25.99 10.77
C GLY A 355 10.17 -26.61 11.85
N ALA A 356 9.33 -27.57 11.44
CA ALA A 356 8.72 -28.51 12.37
C ALA A 356 9.49 -29.84 12.39
#